data_AF-A0A3D5XPB6-F1
#
_entry.id   AF-A0A3D5XPB6-F1
#
_cell.length_a   1.000
_cell.length_b   1.000
_cell.length_c   1.000
_cell.angle_alpha   90.00
_cell.angle_beta   90.00
_cell.angle_gamma   90.00
#
_symmetry.space_group_name_H-M   'P 1'
#
loop_
_entity.id
_entity.type
_entity.pdbx_description
1 polymer ?
#
loop_
_entity_poly.entity_id
_entity_poly.type
_entity_poly.pdbx_seq_one_letter_code
_entity_poly.pdbx_strand_id
1 'polypeptide(L)' 'MNKGLISKVQRYSINDGPGIRSTVFLKGCNLNCMWCSNPELIDFSQSYLDGKPVGKLISVKEVVKEVIRDIDFYKESLGG' A
#
# COMPACT_ATOMS: atom_id res chain seq x y z
N MET A 1 9.17 2.80 18.01
CA MET A 1 8.50 1.90 17.03
C MET A 1 8.53 2.59 15.67
N ASN A 2 9.05 1.92 14.65
CA ASN A 2 9.17 2.51 13.31
C ASN A 2 7.78 2.62 12.66
N LYS A 3 7.43 3.81 12.16
CA LYS A 3 6.21 4.08 11.39
C LYS A 3 6.61 4.41 9.95
N GLY A 4 5.76 4.06 8.99
CA GLY A 4 5.91 4.42 7.58
C GLY A 4 4.69 5.17 7.07
N LEU A 5 4.87 6.01 6.05
CA LEU A 5 3.77 6.73 5.41
C LEU A 5 3.12 5.81 4.37
N ILE A 6 1.94 5.27 4.70
CA ILE A 6 1.19 4.33 3.87
C ILE A 6 0.02 5.07 3.23
N SER A 7 -0.06 5.06 1.90
CA SER A 7 -1.20 5.63 1.15
C SER A 7 -2.47 4.80 1.34
N LYS A 8 -2.39 3.52 0.99
CA LYS A 8 -3.48 2.56 1.11
C LYS A 8 -2.94 1.14 1.26
N VAL A 9 -3.74 0.29 1.89
CA VAL A 9 -3.60 -1.16 1.79
C VAL A 9 -4.74 -1.64 0.91
N GLN A 10 -4.40 -2.16 -0.26
CA GLN A 10 -5.36 -2.71 -1.21
C GLN A 10 -5.45 -4.22 -0.99
N ARG A 11 -6.62 -4.68 -0.56
CA ARG A 11 -6.91 -6.10 -0.35
C ARG A 11 -7.40 -6.72 -1.65
N TYR A 12 -7.23 -8.03 -1.78
CA TYR A 12 -7.73 -8.82 -2.92
C TYR A 12 -7.17 -8.37 -4.29
N SER A 13 -5.89 -8.03 -4.35
CA SER A 13 -5.20 -7.70 -5.59
C SER A 13 -4.91 -8.96 -6.41
N ILE A 14 -5.57 -9.11 -7.56
CA ILE A 14 -5.37 -10.21 -8.52
C ILE A 14 -4.48 -9.82 -9.72
N ASN A 15 -4.28 -8.52 -9.93
CA ASN A 15 -3.51 -7.99 -11.06
C ASN A 15 -2.06 -7.67 -10.68
N ASP A 16 -1.72 -7.70 -9.39
CA ASP A 16 -0.41 -7.34 -8.87
C ASP A 16 0.56 -8.55 -8.78
N GLY A 17 0.23 -9.64 -9.47
CA GLY A 17 1.01 -10.88 -9.54
C GLY A 17 0.13 -12.13 -9.40
N PRO A 18 0.72 -13.33 -9.46
CA PRO A 18 -0.01 -14.59 -9.27
C PRO A 18 -0.64 -14.68 -7.88
N GLY A 19 -1.79 -15.37 -7.79
CA GLY A 19 -2.54 -15.57 -6.56
C GLY A 19 -3.34 -14.35 -6.12
N ILE A 20 -3.88 -14.40 -4.89
CA ILE A 20 -4.55 -13.26 -4.26
C ILE A 20 -3.57 -12.58 -3.32
N ARG A 21 -3.41 -11.25 -3.46
CA ARG A 21 -2.45 -10.45 -2.69
C ARG A 21 -3.12 -9.35 -1.90
N SER A 22 -2.44 -8.88 -0.86
CA SER A 22 -2.66 -7.54 -0.31
C SER A 22 -1.48 -6.65 -0.66
N THR A 23 -1.73 -5.57 -1.38
CA THR A 23 -0.71 -4.62 -1.82
C THR A 23 -0.67 -3.42 -0.88
N VAL A 24 0.46 -3.19 -0.23
CA VAL A 24 0.70 -2.03 0.65
C VAL A 24 1.38 -0.93 -0.16
N PHE A 25 0.63 0.12 -0.48
CA PHE A 25 1.17 1.28 -1.20
C PHE A 25 1.84 2.25 -0.24
N LEU A 26 3.17 2.27 -0.30
CA LEU A 26 4.00 3.26 0.40
C LEU A 26 3.92 4.61 -0.29
N LYS A 27 4.16 5.67 0.48
CA LYS A 27 4.38 7.02 -0.04
C LYS A 27 5.88 7.34 -0.03
N GLY A 28 6.33 8.01 -1.08
CA GLY A 28 7.73 8.25 -1.42
C GLY A 28 8.18 7.41 -2.61
N CYS A 29 8.68 8.06 -3.67
CA CYS A 29 9.35 7.42 -4.79
C CYS A 29 10.48 8.31 -5.28
N ASN A 30 11.69 7.77 -5.42
CA ASN A 30 12.86 8.53 -5.90
C ASN A 30 12.82 8.80 -7.41
N LEU A 31 11.83 8.27 -8.13
CA LEU A 31 11.67 8.44 -9.57
C LEU A 31 10.53 9.41 -9.86
N ASN A 32 10.63 10.10 -11.00
CA ASN A 32 9.59 10.99 -11.51
C ASN A 32 9.19 10.57 -12.94
N CYS A 33 8.75 9.31 -13.08
CA CYS A 33 8.40 8.71 -14.37
C CYS A 33 7.28 9.51 -15.06
N MET A 34 7.42 9.78 -16.37
CA MET A 34 6.40 10.50 -17.15
C MET A 34 5.04 9.80 -17.21
N TRP A 35 5.03 8.49 -16.99
CA TRP A 35 3.83 7.63 -16.98
C TRP A 35 3.56 7.04 -15.59
N CYS A 36 3.94 7.76 -14.52
CA CYS A 36 3.69 7.30 -13.16
C CYS A 36 2.18 7.08 -12.95
N SER A 37 1.78 5.88 -12.57
CA SER A 37 0.36 5.55 -12.35
C SER A 37 -0.19 6.09 -11.02
N ASN A 38 0.68 6.54 -10.12
CA ASN A 38 0.32 7.06 -8.80
C ASN A 38 1.18 8.31 -8.48
N PRO A 39 1.06 9.41 -9.25
CA PRO A 39 1.90 10.60 -9.09
C PRO A 39 1.77 11.25 -7.70
N GLU A 40 0.62 11.09 -7.03
CA GLU A 40 0.35 11.56 -5.68
C GLU A 40 1.22 10.89 -4.61
N LEU A 41 1.89 9.78 -4.94
CA LEU A 41 2.75 9.01 -4.03
C LEU A 41 4.23 9.33 -4.17
N ILE A 42 4.66 10.20 -5.09
CA ILE A 42 6.08 10.50 -5.32
C ILE A 42 6.70 11.23 -4.12
N ASP A 43 6.00 12.21 -3.57
CA ASP A 43 6.46 12.98 -2.41
C ASP A 43 6.58 12.09 -1.15
N PHE A 44 7.71 12.18 -0.46
CA PHE A 44 8.01 11.47 0.80
C PHE A 44 7.34 12.10 2.03
N SER A 45 6.89 13.34 1.93
CA SER A 45 6.26 14.10 3.01
C SER A 45 4.74 13.90 3.06
N GLN A 46 4.11 14.21 4.19
CA GLN A 46 2.65 14.22 4.27
C GLN A 46 2.10 15.31 3.34
N SER A 47 1.36 14.89 2.31
CA SER A 47 0.70 15.81 1.37
C SER A 47 -0.82 15.67 1.44
N TYR A 48 -1.52 16.59 0.77
CA TYR A 48 -2.98 16.61 0.68
C TYR A 48 -3.42 16.64 -0.78
N LEU A 49 -4.50 15.92 -1.10
CA LEU A 49 -5.18 15.93 -2.39
C LEU A 49 -6.68 16.13 -2.12
N ASP A 50 -7.28 17.12 -2.77
CA ASP A 50 -8.69 17.51 -2.57
C ASP A 50 -9.07 17.72 -1.09
N GLY A 51 -8.16 18.35 -0.33
CA GLY A 51 -8.33 18.61 1.11
C GLY A 51 -8.18 17.38 2.01
N LYS A 52 -7.83 16.20 1.46
CA LYS A 52 -7.65 14.96 2.22
C LYS A 52 -6.17 14.56 2.29
N PRO A 53 -5.69 14.03 3.42
CA PRO A 53 -4.31 13.57 3.54
C PRO A 53 -4.04 12.39 2.61
N VAL A 54 -2.98 12.46 1.81
CA VAL A 54 -2.47 11.35 1.02
C VAL A 54 -1.55 10.52 1.89
N GLY A 55 -2.08 9.38 2.34
CA GLY A 55 -1.43 8.47 3.26
C GLY A 55 -1.43 8.90 4.72
N LYS A 56 -1.04 7.96 5.58
CA LYS A 56 -1.03 8.07 7.04
C LYS A 56 0.20 7.39 7.61
N LEU A 57 0.71 7.86 8.75
CA LEU A 57 1.77 7.18 9.48
C LEU A 57 1.22 5.94 10.18
N ILE A 58 1.56 4.76 9.67
CA ILE A 58 1.11 3.47 10.17
C ILE A 58 2.32 2.66 10.67
N SER A 59 2.16 1.96 11.80
CA SER A 59 3.17 1.03 12.29
C SER A 59 3.13 -0.31 11.56
N VAL A 60 4.26 -1.04 11.56
CA VAL A 60 4.31 -2.40 11.01
C VAL A 60 3.24 -3.31 11.61
N LYS A 61 2.99 -3.21 12.92
CA LYS A 61 1.97 -4.02 13.62
C LYS A 61 0.57 -3.76 13.08
N GLU A 62 0.25 -2.51 12.79
CA GLU A 62 -1.06 -2.13 12.22
C GLU A 62 -1.19 -2.63 10.77
N VAL A 63 -0.13 -2.52 9.96
CA VAL A 63 -0.12 -3.08 8.59
C VAL A 63 -0.31 -4.59 8.60
N VAL A 64 0.40 -5.31 9.48
CA VAL A 64 0.25 -6.78 9.59
C VAL A 64 -1.17 -7.15 10.04
N LYS A 65 -1.74 -6.42 11.00
CA LYS A 65 -3.12 -6.64 11.46
C LYS A 65 -4.13 -6.46 10.31
N GLU A 66 -3.86 -5.55 9.39
CA GLU A 66 -4.69 -5.31 8.21
C GLU A 66 -4.58 -6.46 7.20
N VAL A 67 -3.35 -6.84 6.84
CA VAL A 67 -3.04 -7.83 5.79
C VAL A 67 -3.43 -9.25 6.18
N ILE A 68 -3.32 -9.61 7.47
CA ILE A 68 -3.64 -10.97 7.95
C ILE A 68 -5.14 -11.30 7.85
N ARG A 69 -5.99 -10.29 7.62
CA ARG A 69 -7.44 -10.49 7.45
C ARG A 69 -7.81 -11.26 6.19
N ASP A 70 -6.87 -11.39 5.24
CA ASP A 70 -7.04 -12.15 4.00
C ASP A 70 -6.28 -13.48 4.00
N ILE A 71 -5.85 -13.97 5.17
CA ILE A 71 -5.00 -15.16 5.27
C ILE A 71 -5.60 -16.40 4.61
N ASP A 72 -6.93 -16.54 4.63
CA ASP A 72 -7.60 -17.71 4.03
C ASP A 72 -7.60 -17.62 2.50
N PHE A 73 -7.75 -16.43 1.92
CA PHE A 73 -7.58 -16.22 0.47
C PHE A 73 -6.16 -16.51 0.01
N TYR A 74 -5.15 -16.15 0.82
CA TYR A 74 -3.76 -16.48 0.52
C TYR A 74 -3.58 -18.00 0.49
N LYS A 75 -4.14 -18.75 1.44
CA LYS A 75 -4.03 -20.21 1.45
C LYS A 75 -4.70 -20.85 0.23
N GLU A 76 -5.92 -20.41 -0.10
CA GLU A 76 -6.69 -20.98 -1.21
C GLU A 76 -6.07 -20.71 -2.57
N SER A 77 -5.51 -19.52 -2.76
CA SER A 77 -4.85 -19.12 -4.01
C SER A 77 -3.39 -19.61 -4.14
N LEU A 78 -2.90 -20.40 -3.17
CA LEU A 78 -1.49 -20.79 -3.02
C LEU A 78 -0.53 -19.59 -2.84
N GLY A 79 -1.09 -18.48 -2.38
CA GLY A 79 -0.38 -17.29 -2.00
C GLY A 79 0.09 -16.44 -3.16
N GLY A 80 0.73 -15.36 -2.77
CA GLY A 80 1.36 -14.37 -3.62
C GLY A 80 2.11 -13.36 -2.77
#